data_AF-A0A2H9M4V0-F1
#
_entry.id   AF-A0A2H9M4V0-F1
#
_cell.length_a   1.000
_cell.length_b   1.000
_cell.length_c   1.000
_cell.angle_alpha   90.00
_cell.angle_beta   90.00
_cell.angle_gamma   90.00
#
_symmetry.space_group_name_H-M   'P 1'
#
loop_
_entity.id
_entity.type
_entity.pdbx_description
1 polymer ?
#
loop_
_entity_poly.entity_id
_entity_poly.type
_entity_poly.pdbx_seq_one_letter_code
_entity_poly.pdbx_strand_id
1 'polypeptide(L)' 'MPRKKQEVLDFIGLSHDYKNYKRHILPLVKKGFLSMTHPENPRHRNQKYQTTRGDLKIMDKVTNKQHKKIMQRPK' A
#
# COMPACT_ATOMS: atom_id res chain seq x y z
N MET A 1 11.96 -4.74 4.48
CA MET A 1 11.52 -5.34 5.76
C MET A 1 9.99 -5.38 5.80
N PRO A 2 9.36 -6.50 6.21
CA PRO A 2 7.91 -6.60 6.33
C PRO A 2 7.36 -5.75 7.49
N ARG A 3 6.21 -5.10 7.29
CA ARG A 3 5.56 -4.18 8.23
C ARG A 3 4.18 -4.68 8.64
N LYS A 4 3.73 -4.37 9.87
CA LYS A 4 2.37 -4.67 10.32
C LYS A 4 1.36 -3.79 9.57
N LYS A 5 0.08 -4.22 9.53
CA LYS A 5 -1.01 -3.42 8.95
C LYS A 5 -1.08 -2.01 9.54
N GLN A 6 -0.80 -1.87 10.85
CA GLN A 6 -0.87 -0.60 11.57
C GLN A 6 0.18 0.36 11.03
N GLU A 7 1.44 -0.08 10.94
CA GLU A 7 2.53 0.71 10.37
C GLU A 7 2.25 1.13 8.91
N VAL A 8 1.63 0.25 8.12
CA VAL A 8 1.24 0.58 6.74
C VAL A 8 0.13 1.63 6.70
N LEU A 9 -0.84 1.57 7.61
CA LEU A 9 -1.92 2.56 7.72
C LEU A 9 -1.38 3.90 8.25
N ASP A 10 -0.51 3.87 9.25
CA ASP A 10 0.17 5.05 9.80
C ASP A 10 0.95 5.78 8.71
N PHE A 11 1.68 5.03 7.88
CA PHE A 11 2.43 5.59 6.77
C PHE A 11 1.57 6.36 5.75
N ILE A 12 0.33 5.92 5.54
CA ILE A 12 -0.63 6.59 4.63
C ILE A 12 -1.61 7.52 5.36
N GLY A 13 -1.39 7.79 6.65
CA GLY A 13 -2.19 8.73 7.44
C GLY A 13 -3.61 8.26 7.76
N LEU A 14 -3.84 6.95 7.91
CA LEU A 14 -5.15 6.37 8.19
C LEU A 14 -5.23 5.75 9.59
N SER A 15 -6.42 5.82 10.20
CA SER A 15 -6.71 5.14 11.47
C SER A 15 -6.63 3.61 11.34
N HIS A 16 -6.36 2.92 12.45
CA HIS A 16 -6.15 1.47 12.53
C HIS A 16 -7.44 0.63 12.40
N ASP A 17 -8.38 1.10 11.59
CA ASP A 17 -9.67 0.45 11.40
C ASP A 17 -9.63 -0.65 10.35
N TYR A 18 -10.40 -1.71 10.58
CA TYR A 18 -10.54 -2.78 9.61
C TYR A 18 -11.09 -2.29 8.26
N LYS A 19 -11.94 -1.27 8.26
CA LYS A 19 -12.44 -0.64 7.03
C LYS A 19 -11.30 -0.04 6.20
N ASN A 20 -10.33 0.62 6.83
CA ASN A 20 -9.17 1.20 6.14
C ASN A 20 -8.24 0.10 5.61
N TYR A 21 -7.99 -0.94 6.41
CA TYR A 21 -7.29 -2.13 5.93
C TYR A 21 -7.95 -2.73 4.67
N LYS A 22 -9.26 -2.94 4.70
CA LYS A 22 -10.02 -3.53 3.59
C LYS A 22 -10.04 -2.63 2.35
N ARG A 23 -10.10 -1.31 2.52
CA ARG A 23 -10.16 -0.33 1.42
C ARG A 23 -8.80 -0.03 0.79
N HIS A 24 -7.72 -0.09 1.55
CA HIS A 24 -6.41 0.39 1.09
C HIS A 24 -5.36 -0.72 1.00
N ILE A 25 -5.27 -1.64 1.97
CA ILE A 25 -4.22 -2.67 1.99
C ILE A 25 -4.62 -3.89 1.16
N LEU A 26 -5.84 -4.41 1.32
CA LEU A 26 -6.28 -5.60 0.57
C LEU A 26 -6.22 -5.41 -0.96
N PRO A 27 -6.61 -4.27 -1.55
CA PRO A 27 -6.47 -4.07 -2.99
C PRO A 27 -5.01 -4.09 -3.45
N LEU A 28 -4.07 -3.59 -2.64
CA LEU A 28 -2.65 -3.65 -2.97
C LEU A 28 -2.14 -5.09 -2.95
N VAL A 29 -2.62 -5.91 -2.02
CA VAL A 29 -2.29 -7.34 -1.99
C VAL A 29 -2.87 -8.06 -3.21
N LYS A 30 -4.15 -7.84 -3.53
CA LYS A 30 -4.82 -8.44 -4.70
C LYS A 30 -4.16 -8.06 -6.03
N LYS A 31 -3.68 -6.82 -6.14
CA LYS A 31 -2.97 -6.33 -7.33
C LYS A 31 -1.51 -6.76 -7.36
N GLY A 32 -1.00 -7.44 -6.33
CA GLY A 32 0.37 -7.92 -6.26
C GLY A 32 1.40 -6.89 -5.79
N PHE A 33 1.01 -5.66 -5.43
CA PHE A 33 1.92 -4.62 -4.92
C PHE A 33 2.43 -4.91 -3.49
N LEU A 34 1.61 -5.59 -2.70
CA LEU A 34 1.98 -6.07 -1.36
C LEU A 34 1.88 -7.59 -1.30
N SER A 35 2.84 -8.23 -0.66
CA SER A 35 2.76 -9.65 -0.29
C SER A 35 2.50 -9.81 1.19
N MET A 36 1.67 -10.79 1.53
CA MET A 36 1.40 -11.26 2.88
C MET A 36 2.50 -12.23 3.32
N THR A 37 2.90 -12.21 4.61
CA THR A 37 3.86 -13.19 5.15
C THR A 37 3.23 -14.54 5.50
N HIS A 38 1.96 -14.58 5.92
CA HIS A 38 1.17 -15.81 6.14
C HIS A 38 -0.10 -15.75 5.27
N PRO A 39 0.00 -15.93 3.95
CA PRO A 39 -1.15 -15.84 3.04
C PRO A 39 -2.24 -16.89 3.34
N GLU A 40 -1.87 -18.06 3.85
CA GLU A 40 -2.75 -19.15 4.27
C GLU A 40 -3.62 -18.80 5.48
N ASN A 41 -3.14 -17.89 6.34
CA ASN A 41 -3.88 -17.39 7.49
C ASN A 41 -3.80 -15.86 7.58
N PRO A 42 -4.65 -15.12 6.87
CA PRO A 42 -4.65 -13.66 6.88
C PRO A 42 -4.92 -13.02 8.25
N ARG A 43 -5.44 -13.78 9.22
CA ARG A 43 -5.71 -13.33 10.60
C ARG A 43 -4.58 -13.69 11.57
N HIS A 44 -3.46 -14.23 11.07
CA HIS A 44 -2.32 -14.61 11.89
C HIS A 44 -1.80 -13.42 12.71
N ARG A 45 -1.48 -13.64 13.99
CA ARG A 45 -1.03 -12.58 14.92
C ARG A 45 0.23 -11.87 14.44
N ASN A 46 1.10 -12.59 13.72
CA ASN A 46 2.35 -12.08 13.17
C ASN A 46 2.24 -11.76 11.67
N GLN A 47 1.03 -11.52 11.17
CA GLN A 47 0.82 -11.11 9.79
C GLN A 47 1.49 -9.76 9.50
N LYS A 48 2.35 -9.74 8.47
CA LYS A 48 3.03 -8.55 7.97
C LYS A 48 2.88 -8.45 6.45
N TYR A 49 3.22 -7.28 5.93
CA TYR A 49 3.10 -6.91 4.52
C TYR A 49 4.46 -6.40 4.02
N GLN A 50 4.84 -6.81 2.82
CA GLN A 50 6.07 -6.36 2.17
C GLN A 50 5.78 -5.93 0.73
N THR A 51 6.48 -4.90 0.26
CA THR A 51 6.39 -4.48 -1.14
C THR A 51 7.04 -5.53 -2.04
N THR A 52 6.38 -5.86 -3.14
CA THR A 52 6.96 -6.72 -4.17
C THR A 52 7.84 -5.88 -5.09
N ARG A 53 9.03 -6.40 -5.43
CA ARG A 53 10.05 -5.67 -6.21
C ARG A 53 9.61 -5.30 -7.63
N GLY A 54 8.61 -5.99 -8.19
CA GLY A 54 8.18 -5.81 -9.59
C GLY A 54 7.68 -4.41 -9.92
N ASP A 55 7.02 -3.75 -8.95
CA ASP A 55 6.16 -2.61 -9.25
C ASP A 55 6.57 -1.28 -8.58
N LEU A 56 7.69 -1.25 -7.84
CA LEU A 56 8.31 0.01 -7.41
C LEU A 56 8.54 0.95 -8.61
N LYS A 57 8.90 0.38 -9.77
CA LYS A 57 9.04 1.11 -11.05
C LYS A 57 7.72 1.68 -11.58
N ILE A 58 6.57 1.09 -11.25
CA ILE A 58 5.25 1.62 -11.65
C ILE A 58 4.84 2.73 -10.69
N MET A 59 5.11 2.58 -9.39
CA MET A 59 4.85 3.61 -8.40
C MET A 59 5.62 4.90 -8.71
N ASP A 60 6.91 4.82 -9.04
CA ASP A 60 7.70 5.99 -9.47
C ASP A 60 7.08 6.75 -10.66
N LYS A 61 6.46 6.01 -11.60
CA LYS A 61 5.78 6.61 -12.76
C LYS A 61 4.45 7.27 -12.39
N VAL A 62 3.67 6.69 -11.46
CA VAL A 62 2.39 7.25 -11.01
C VAL A 62 2.62 8.53 -10.22
N THR A 63 3.61 8.55 -9.33
CA THR A 63 3.95 9.72 -8.50
C THR A 63 4.43 10.89 -9.36
N ASN A 64 5.29 10.65 -10.36
CA ASN A 64 5.73 11.69 -11.30
C ASN A 64 4.60 12.22 -12.21
N LYS A 65 3.59 11.42 -12.52
CA LYS A 65 2.43 11.85 -13.32
C LYS A 65 1.47 12.74 -12.51
N GLN A 66 1.34 12.51 -11.20
CA GLN A 66 0.54 13.37 -10.32
C GLN A 66 1.18 14.74 -10.12
N HIS A 67 2.51 14.83 -9.96
CA HIS A 67 3.19 16.13 -9.85
C HIS A 67 3.09 16.98 -11.12
N LYS A 68 3.14 16.40 -12.33
CA LYS A 68 2.97 17.15 -13.59
C LYS A 68 1.55 17.69 -13.82
N LYS A 69 0.51 17.07 -13.23
CA LYS A 69 -0.89 17.51 -13.41
C LYS A 69 -1.26 18.70 -12.53
N ILE A 70 -0.55 18.90 -11.41
CA ILE A 70 -0.80 20.01 -10.47
C ILE A 70 -0.13 21.31 -10.98
N MET A 71 0.94 21.22 -11.78
CA MET A 71 1.67 22.36 -12.35
C MET A 71 1.13 22.89 -13.70
N GLN A 72 0.07 22.30 -14.27
CA GLN A 72 -0.50 22.69 -15.59
C GLN A 72 -1.88 23.35 -15.51
N ARG A 73 -2.26 23.90 -14.35
CA ARG A 73 -3.41 24.82 -14.29
C ARG A 73 -2.87 26.25 -14.42
N PRO A 74 -3.08 26.95 -15.54
CA PRO A 74 -2.85 28.39 -15.55
C PRO A 74 -3.80 29.03 -14.53
N LYS A 75 -3.29 30.05 -13.82
CA LYS A 75 -4.13 30.98 -13.05
C LYS A 75 -4.98 31.81 -14.00
#